data_AF-A0A3N2GUE7-F1
#
_entry.id   AF-A0A3N2GUE7-F1
#
_cell.length_a   1.000
_cell.length_b   1.000
_cell.length_c   1.000
_cell.angle_alpha   90.00
_cell.angle_beta   90.00
_cell.angle_gamma   90.00
#
_symmetry.space_group_name_H-M   'P 1'
#
loop_
_entity.id
_entity.type
_entity.pdbx_description
1 polymer ?
#
loop_
_entity_poly.entity_id
_entity_poly.type
_entity_poly.pdbx_seq_one_letter_code
_entity_poly.pdbx_strand_id
1 'polypeptide(L)'
;MFLGIPKRALIIVAILAGVGLIYVMGSDKQVSEGATGGSGGCRVTVTADVLNVRAAPDAGADIVGKFNQNAETDAQAEVQNGFRKIAENKWAKTEYLQPVSGNC
;
A
#
# COMPACT_ATOMS: atom_id res chain seq x y z
N MET A 1 -18.88 -53.04 2.82
CA MET A 1 -17.69 -52.25 3.20
C MET A 1 -17.99 -50.78 2.94
N PHE A 2 -18.56 -50.08 3.93
CA PHE A 2 -18.80 -48.63 3.88
C PHE A 2 -18.33 -48.08 5.23
N LEU A 3 -17.21 -47.36 5.24
CA LEU A 3 -16.55 -46.86 6.45
C LEU A 3 -17.49 -45.89 7.19
N GLY A 4 -17.88 -46.26 8.41
CA GLY A 4 -18.72 -45.49 9.33
C GLY A 4 -18.01 -44.27 9.92
N ILE A 5 -17.65 -43.30 9.09
CA ILE A 5 -17.08 -42.04 9.56
C ILE A 5 -18.24 -41.14 10.03
N PRO A 6 -18.25 -40.69 11.30
CA PRO A 6 -19.33 -39.85 11.82
C PRO A 6 -19.36 -38.53 11.06
N LYS A 7 -20.56 -38.07 10.68
CA LYS A 7 -20.76 -36.84 9.86
C LYS A 7 -20.00 -35.62 10.40
N ARG A 8 -19.79 -35.54 11.72
CA ARG A 8 -19.00 -34.49 12.38
C ARG A 8 -17.51 -34.56 12.06
N ALA A 9 -16.93 -35.75 11.94
CA ALA A 9 -15.54 -35.93 11.54
C ALA A 9 -15.31 -35.54 10.07
N LEU A 10 -16.29 -35.82 9.18
CA LEU A 10 -16.22 -35.36 7.79
C LEU A 10 -16.27 -33.82 7.70
N ILE A 11 -17.10 -33.16 8.51
CA ILE A 11 -17.17 -31.69 8.56
C ILE A 11 -15.86 -31.09 9.06
N ILE A 12 -15.26 -31.66 10.12
CA ILE A 12 -14.00 -31.15 10.68
C ILE A 12 -12.85 -31.30 9.69
N VAL A 13 -12.74 -32.45 9.01
CA VAL A 13 -11.72 -32.68 7.98
C VAL A 13 -11.92 -31.75 6.79
N ALA A 14 -13.16 -31.50 6.37
CA ALA A 14 -13.45 -30.57 5.28
C ALA A 14 -13.11 -29.11 5.64
N ILE A 15 -13.40 -28.68 6.87
CA ILE A 15 -13.05 -27.32 7.35
C ILE A 15 -11.53 -27.16 7.45
N LEU A 16 -10.82 -28.14 8.00
CA LEU A 16 -9.36 -28.10 8.12
C LEU A 16 -8.66 -28.15 6.75
N ALA A 17 -9.16 -28.97 5.82
CA ALA A 17 -8.68 -28.98 4.44
C ALA A 17 -8.96 -27.65 3.72
N GLY A 18 -10.13 -27.04 3.95
CA GLY A 18 -10.49 -25.73 3.40
C GLY A 18 -9.61 -24.60 3.94
N VAL A 19 -9.35 -24.56 5.25
CA VAL A 19 -8.45 -23.58 5.87
C VAL A 19 -6.99 -23.79 5.41
N GLY A 20 -6.56 -25.05 5.26
CA GLY A 20 -5.24 -25.37 4.69
C GLY A 20 -5.10 -24.95 3.22
N LEU A 21 -6.16 -25.10 2.41
CA LEU A 21 -6.22 -24.61 1.04
C LEU A 21 -6.11 -23.08 0.98
N ILE A 22 -6.82 -22.36 1.84
CA ILE A 22 -6.71 -20.90 1.94
C ILE A 22 -5.29 -20.45 2.32
N TYR A 23 -4.56 -21.24 3.12
CA TYR A 23 -3.20 -20.89 3.55
C TYR A 23 -2.14 -21.14 2.48
N VAL A 24 -2.27 -22.23 1.70
CA VAL A 24 -1.35 -22.54 0.59
C VAL A 24 -1.64 -21.67 -0.63
N MET A 25 -2.91 -21.33 -0.86
CA MET A 25 -3.36 -20.51 -1.99
C MET A 25 -3.41 -19.00 -1.66
N GLY A 26 -3.26 -18.63 -0.38
CA GLY A 26 -3.14 -17.25 0.10
C GLY A 26 -1.75 -16.63 -0.10
N SER A 27 -0.79 -17.36 -0.70
CA SER A 27 0.49 -16.81 -1.13
C SER A 27 0.41 -16.08 -2.48
N ASP A 28 -0.67 -16.27 -3.23
CA ASP A 28 -1.02 -15.41 -4.36
C ASP A 28 -2.11 -14.44 -3.90
N LYS A 29 -1.70 -13.46 -3.08
CA LYS A 29 -2.39 -12.17 -3.07
C LYS A 29 -2.30 -11.65 -4.50
N GLN A 30 -3.32 -11.98 -5.29
CA GLN A 30 -3.83 -11.11 -6.32
C GLN A 30 -4.18 -9.81 -5.59
N VAL A 31 -3.19 -8.90 -5.55
CA VAL A 31 -3.39 -7.51 -5.18
C VAL A 31 -4.23 -6.94 -6.33
N SER A 32 -5.54 -7.12 -6.22
CA SER A 32 -6.50 -6.53 -7.14
C SER A 32 -6.35 -5.02 -7.08
N GLU A 33 -5.76 -4.50 -8.16
CA GLU A 33 -6.23 -3.35 -8.93
C GLU A 33 -6.95 -2.27 -8.10
N GLY A 34 -6.11 -1.44 -7.50
CA GLY A 34 -6.37 -0.03 -7.24
C GLY A 34 -5.19 0.85 -7.64
N ALA A 35 -4.32 0.37 -8.55
CA ALA A 35 -3.13 1.10 -8.98
C ALA A 35 -3.46 2.00 -10.18
N THR A 36 -4.27 3.03 -9.94
CA THR A 36 -4.26 4.20 -10.83
C THR A 36 -2.98 4.97 -10.55
N GLY A 37 -2.02 4.89 -11.47
CA GLY A 37 -0.83 5.73 -11.47
C GLY A 37 0.44 4.98 -11.11
N GLY A 38 0.99 4.28 -12.10
CA GLY A 38 2.25 3.56 -12.00
C GLY A 38 3.35 4.39 -11.36
N SER A 39 3.96 3.80 -10.35
CA SER A 39 5.31 4.16 -9.95
C SER A 39 6.14 2.89 -9.99
N GLY A 40 7.23 2.92 -10.75
CA GLY A 40 8.24 1.87 -10.80
C GLY A 40 9.01 1.79 -9.48
N GLY A 41 8.32 1.45 -8.39
CA GLY A 41 8.89 1.17 -7.08
C GLY A 41 9.53 2.37 -6.35
N CYS A 42 9.25 3.62 -6.75
CA CYS A 42 9.78 4.79 -6.04
C CYS A 42 9.15 4.90 -4.65
N ARG A 43 9.97 4.65 -3.63
CA ARG A 43 9.62 4.78 -2.21
C ARG A 43 10.42 5.92 -1.61
N VAL A 44 9.75 6.75 -0.83
CA VAL A 44 10.38 7.88 -0.12
C VAL A 44 10.10 7.79 1.37
N THR A 45 11.04 8.29 2.17
CA THR A 45 10.87 8.49 3.62
C THR A 45 10.78 9.99 3.93
N VAL A 46 9.96 10.31 4.93
CA VAL A 46 9.72 11.70 5.36
C VAL A 46 10.78 12.15 6.37
N THR A 47 11.46 13.25 6.08
CA THR A 47 12.54 13.77 6.94
C THR A 47 12.07 14.86 7.92
N ALA A 48 10.95 15.53 7.63
CA ALA A 48 10.36 16.53 8.51
C ALA A 48 9.59 15.91 9.68
N ASP A 49 9.48 16.62 10.80
CA ASP A 49 8.70 16.20 11.97
C ASP A 49 7.23 15.91 11.60
N VAL A 50 6.63 16.84 10.85
CA VAL A 50 5.29 16.73 10.28
C VAL A 50 5.28 17.31 8.87
N LEU A 51 4.89 16.49 7.89
CA LEU A 51 4.76 16.86 6.49
C LEU A 51 3.30 16.87 6.07
N ASN A 52 2.82 18.00 5.56
CA ASN A 52 1.47 18.11 5.03
C ASN A 52 1.37 17.51 3.63
N VAL A 53 0.33 16.71 3.39
CA VAL A 53 -0.09 16.25 2.07
C VAL A 53 -1.21 17.16 1.59
N ARG A 54 -1.05 17.71 0.40
CA ARG A 54 -1.94 18.71 -0.19
C ARG A 54 -2.69 18.17 -1.40
N ALA A 55 -3.88 18.72 -1.64
CA ALA A 55 -4.75 18.34 -2.76
C ALA A 55 -4.12 18.65 -4.14
N ALA A 56 -3.27 19.67 -4.20
CA ALA A 56 -2.61 20.17 -5.41
C ALA A 56 -1.14 20.54 -5.11
N PRO A 57 -0.27 20.65 -6.14
CA PRO A 57 1.14 21.03 -5.98
C PRO A 57 1.28 22.55 -5.73
N ASP A 58 0.72 23.01 -4.63
CA ASP A 58 0.69 24.41 -4.24
C ASP A 58 0.70 24.57 -2.72
N ALA A 59 1.39 25.58 -2.19
CA ALA A 59 1.53 25.78 -0.75
C ALA A 59 0.25 26.31 -0.06
N GLY A 60 -0.67 26.90 -0.82
CA GLY A 60 -1.99 27.35 -0.38
C GLY A 60 -3.09 26.30 -0.57
N ALA A 61 -2.83 25.19 -1.27
CA ALA A 61 -3.82 24.12 -1.46
C ALA A 61 -4.21 23.41 -0.16
N ASP A 62 -5.44 22.89 -0.11
CA ASP A 62 -6.00 22.21 1.04
C ASP A 62 -5.13 21.04 1.52
N ILE A 63 -5.01 20.91 2.84
CA ILE A 63 -4.31 19.80 3.47
C ILE A 63 -5.26 18.61 3.56
N VAL A 64 -4.95 17.54 2.82
CA VAL A 64 -5.76 16.32 2.70
C VAL A 64 -5.14 15.13 3.44
N GLY A 65 -4.04 15.37 4.16
CA GLY A 65 -3.36 14.35 4.96
C GLY A 65 -2.08 14.89 5.57
N LYS A 66 -1.45 14.06 6.40
CA LYS A 66 -0.16 14.35 7.03
C LYS A 66 0.67 13.08 7.14
N PHE A 67 1.97 13.23 7.05
CA PHE A 67 2.94 12.23 7.44
C PHE A 67 3.77 12.73 8.62
N ASN A 68 4.16 11.81 9.49
CA ASN A 68 5.13 12.09 10.54
C ASN A 68 6.53 11.71 10.04
N GLN A 69 7.56 12.18 10.75
CA GLN A 69 8.94 11.80 10.49
C GLN A 69 9.13 10.28 10.38
N ASN A 70 10.01 9.86 9.47
CA ASN A 70 10.34 8.47 9.12
C ASN A 70 9.17 7.65 8.53
N ALA A 71 8.02 8.27 8.27
CA ALA A 71 6.97 7.61 7.51
C ALA A 71 7.47 7.32 6.09
N GLU A 72 7.27 6.10 5.62
CA GLU A 72 7.52 5.71 4.24
C GLU A 72 6.22 5.70 3.44
N THR A 73 6.31 6.12 2.19
CA THR A 73 5.20 6.08 1.24
C THR A 73 5.72 5.84 -0.17
N ASP A 74 4.88 5.28 -1.01
CA ASP A 74 5.10 5.30 -2.45
C ASP A 74 5.05 6.74 -2.96
N ALA A 75 5.84 7.04 -3.98
CA ALA A 75 5.81 8.32 -4.66
C ALA A 75 5.93 8.10 -6.16
N GLN A 76 5.50 9.09 -6.94
CA GLN A 76 5.64 9.09 -8.39
C GLN A 76 6.86 9.94 -8.78
N ALA A 77 7.36 9.73 -10.01
CA ALA A 77 8.44 10.55 -10.58
C ALA A 77 8.02 12.00 -10.83
N GLU A 78 6.71 12.27 -10.83
CA GLU A 78 6.14 13.59 -11.10
C GLU A 78 6.42 14.57 -9.96
N VAL A 79 7.04 15.69 -10.31
CA VAL A 79 7.28 16.83 -9.43
C VAL A 79 6.81 18.11 -10.12
N GLN A 80 5.99 18.89 -9.42
CA GLN A 80 5.48 20.18 -9.90
C GLN A 80 5.56 21.20 -8.77
N ASN A 81 6.03 22.42 -9.05
CA ASN A 81 6.14 23.52 -8.07
C ASN A 81 6.87 23.12 -6.75
N GLY A 82 7.82 22.19 -6.81
CA GLY A 82 8.52 21.68 -5.62
C GLY A 82 7.70 20.71 -4.76
N PHE A 83 6.56 20.23 -5.26
CA PHE A 83 5.79 19.15 -4.66
C PHE A 83 5.91 17.89 -5.52
N ARG A 84 6.20 16.77 -4.88
CA ARG A 84 6.17 15.45 -5.51
C ARG A 84 4.79 14.83 -5.35
N LYS A 85 4.30 14.19 -6.41
CA LYS A 85 3.04 13.44 -6.37
C LYS A 85 3.26 12.13 -5.63
N ILE A 86 2.45 11.90 -4.59
CA ILE A 86 2.53 10.71 -3.73
C ILE A 86 1.41 9.72 -4.09
N ALA A 87 0.25 10.26 -4.45
CA ALA A 87 -0.89 9.52 -4.99
C ALA A 87 -1.79 10.48 -5.77
N GLU A 88 -2.89 9.98 -6.31
CA GLU A 88 -3.86 10.82 -7.02
C GLU A 88 -4.41 11.93 -6.10
N ASN A 89 -4.32 13.18 -6.58
CA ASN A 89 -4.67 14.40 -5.82
C ASN A 89 -3.96 14.51 -4.45
N LYS A 90 -2.76 13.95 -4.32
CA LYS A 90 -1.97 13.98 -3.09
C LYS A 90 -0.52 14.35 -3.40
N TRP A 91 -0.12 15.51 -2.89
CA TRP A 91 1.16 16.15 -3.17
C TRP A 91 1.88 16.49 -1.86
N ALA A 92 3.18 16.25 -1.81
CA ALA A 92 4.00 16.57 -0.63
C ALA A 92 5.28 17.30 -1.07
N LYS A 93 5.76 18.23 -0.23
CA LYS A 93 6.95 19.04 -0.51
C LYS A 93 8.17 18.13 -0.73
N THR A 94 8.81 18.24 -1.89
CA THR A 94 9.88 17.33 -2.32
C THR A 94 11.14 17.44 -1.46
N GLU A 95 11.38 18.60 -0.85
CA GLU A 95 12.54 18.85 0.02
C GLU A 95 12.51 18.04 1.32
N TYR A 96 11.34 17.50 1.69
CA TYR A 96 11.15 16.68 2.89
C TYR A 96 10.98 15.18 2.58
N LEU A 97 11.28 14.78 1.35
CA LEU A 97 11.16 13.40 0.89
C LEU A 97 12.52 12.90 0.43
N GLN A 98 13.00 11.84 1.07
CA GLN A 98 14.24 11.18 0.74
C GLN A 98 13.95 9.83 0.06
N PRO A 99 14.42 9.59 -1.17
CA PRO A 99 14.31 8.29 -1.82
C PRO A 99 14.96 7.17 -1.00
N VAL A 100 14.24 6.06 -0.84
CA VAL A 100 14.68 4.85 -0.13
C VAL A 100 15.00 3.74 -1.13
N SER A 101 14.17 3.59 -2.16
CA SER A 101 14.33 2.58 -3.19
C SER A 101 13.57 2.95 -4.47
N GLY A 102 13.95 2.35 -5.60
CA GLY A 102 13.32 2.59 -6.89
C GLY A 102 13.85 3.82 -7.61
N ASN A 103 13.42 4.02 -8.85
CA ASN A 103 13.85 5.15 -9.67
C ASN A 103 12.91 6.34 -9.41
N CYS A 104 13.34 7.27 -8.55
CA CYS A 104 12.69 8.53 -8.20
C CYS A 104 13.38 9.72 -8.87
#